data_AF-A0A7W8CW47-F1
#
_entry.id   AF-A0A7W8CW47-F1
#
_cell.length_a   1.000
_cell.length_b   1.000
_cell.length_c   1.000
_cell.angle_alpha   90.00
_cell.angle_beta   90.00
_cell.angle_gamma   90.00
#
_symmetry.space_group_name_H-M   'P 1'
#
loop_
_entity.id
_entity.type
_entity.pdbx_description
1 polymer ?
#
loop_
_entity_poly.entity_id
_entity_poly.type
_entity_poly.pdbx_seq_one_letter_code
_entity_poly.pdbx_strand_id
1 'polypeptide(L)'
;MPVYLWVLEFLLILCGFIPPNFFDLLFYIMYALLFVISVLAVGIYTSRNHGQSLGYGAMGLKLVQQNKKEASALHLILRQALGLGIPIMVLGYFFQIIGMVVWMLVNALVVIITPNQQSIFDLVFKLKTVREPELPGEAVQPAARPVRPERPVSSVSPIDLHIRSNYSDDATCDVEELFKLAKKANLEVISITDHNCARANAAAVRFAGMYGIQYIPGVEIDAQYRGIRVRILGYYIDWTDEIFDWIERESLRREKEASMERVRKFEEFSGISIDVNSIINSSRFQTITARDITNMVFNNKVVRQMSFVKKYIDETENIRQAKRRFQKEIFGKNGPCYVTVKYPEAKEMIEAIHNAGGIAILASWHMDSVSKPVIEEMMSLGLDGIECFSPDLQDTTITLLLKIAQSRKAFVTAGSDFHGTTKPRKKLGVTNCPEKAIPLVRIITKAAAS
;
A
#
# COMPACT_ATOMS: atom_id res chain seq x y z
N MET A 1 -21.66 -33.24 4.30
CA MET A 1 -20.37 -33.38 5.00
C MET A 1 -20.50 -34.18 6.30
N PRO A 2 -21.39 -33.85 7.27
CA PRO A 2 -21.45 -34.59 8.54
C PRO A 2 -21.83 -36.06 8.36
N VAL A 3 -22.81 -36.37 7.51
CA VAL A 3 -23.28 -37.76 7.29
C VAL A 3 -22.18 -38.67 6.71
N TYR A 4 -21.31 -38.15 5.85
CA TYR A 4 -20.21 -38.94 5.27
C TYR A 4 -19.09 -39.25 6.27
N LEU A 5 -18.90 -38.38 7.28
CA LEU A 5 -17.99 -38.65 8.39
C LEU A 5 -18.54 -39.79 9.26
N TRP A 6 -19.85 -39.81 9.54
CA TRP A 6 -20.51 -40.92 10.26
C TRP A 6 -20.39 -42.26 9.52
N VAL A 7 -20.52 -42.26 8.19
CA VAL A 7 -20.38 -43.49 7.39
C VAL A 7 -18.92 -43.98 7.40
N LEU A 8 -17.95 -43.07 7.25
CA LEU A 8 -16.53 -43.42 7.29
C LEU A 8 -16.13 -43.96 8.68
N GLU A 9 -16.61 -43.34 9.74
CA GLU A 9 -16.34 -43.73 11.11
C GLU A 9 -16.98 -45.09 11.46
N PHE A 10 -18.23 -45.30 11.07
CA PHE A 10 -18.91 -46.59 11.24
C PHE A 10 -18.16 -47.71 10.51
N LEU A 11 -17.64 -47.44 9.31
CA LEU A 11 -16.79 -48.38 8.56
C LEU A 11 -15.46 -48.65 9.27
N LEU A 12 -14.80 -47.65 9.85
CA LEU A 12 -13.55 -47.83 10.59
C LEU A 12 -13.72 -48.68 11.85
N ILE A 13 -14.88 -48.60 12.49
CA ILE A 13 -15.23 -49.42 13.67
C ILE A 13 -15.59 -50.85 13.26
N LEU A 14 -16.38 -51.03 12.20
CA LEU A 14 -16.67 -52.36 11.64
C LEU A 14 -15.40 -53.10 11.19
N CYS A 15 -14.43 -52.35 10.66
CA CYS A 15 -13.12 -52.88 10.28
C CYS A 15 -12.17 -53.07 11.48
N GLY A 16 -12.59 -52.77 12.71
CA GLY A 16 -11.80 -52.96 13.94
C GLY A 16 -10.63 -51.99 14.11
N PHE A 17 -10.54 -50.94 13.30
CA PHE A 17 -9.48 -49.93 13.41
C PHE A 17 -9.70 -48.98 14.58
N ILE A 18 -10.95 -48.83 15.04
CA ILE A 18 -11.33 -47.96 16.15
C ILE A 18 -12.22 -48.76 17.11
N PRO A 19 -11.90 -48.81 18.41
CA PRO A 19 -12.71 -49.54 19.38
C PRO A 19 -14.06 -48.82 19.62
N PRO A 20 -15.17 -49.55 19.90
CA PRO A 20 -16.51 -48.96 19.99
C PRO A 20 -16.70 -47.88 21.07
N ASN A 21 -15.88 -47.91 22.13
CA ASN A 21 -15.86 -46.89 23.19
C ASN A 21 -15.30 -45.53 22.73
N PHE A 22 -14.70 -45.47 21.53
CA PHE A 22 -14.23 -44.23 20.93
C PHE A 22 -15.40 -43.35 20.42
N PHE A 23 -16.60 -43.91 20.23
CA PHE A 23 -17.80 -43.13 19.87
C PHE A 23 -18.13 -42.06 20.91
N ASP A 24 -18.02 -42.40 22.20
CA ASP A 24 -18.30 -41.45 23.28
C ASP A 24 -17.30 -40.30 23.26
N LEU A 25 -16.01 -40.60 23.07
CA LEU A 25 -14.97 -39.59 22.96
C LEU A 25 -15.18 -38.69 21.74
N LEU A 26 -15.52 -39.26 20.58
CA LEU A 26 -15.76 -38.46 19.38
C LEU A 26 -17.01 -37.59 19.52
N PHE A 27 -18.05 -38.07 20.18
CA PHE A 27 -19.23 -37.26 20.50
C PHE A 27 -18.83 -36.00 21.29
N TYR A 28 -18.00 -36.13 22.33
CA TYR A 28 -17.50 -34.99 23.09
C TYR A 28 -16.58 -34.07 22.27
N ILE A 29 -15.72 -34.63 21.41
CA ILE A 29 -14.86 -33.84 20.50
C ILE A 29 -15.70 -33.03 19.52
N MET A 30 -16.72 -33.64 18.92
CA MET A 30 -17.64 -32.97 18.00
C MET A 30 -18.41 -31.86 18.72
N TYR A 31 -18.86 -32.11 19.95
CA TYR A 31 -19.51 -31.10 20.78
C TYR A 31 -18.58 -29.93 21.12
N ALA A 32 -17.32 -30.21 21.42
CA ALA A 32 -16.30 -29.20 21.66
C ALA A 32 -15.99 -28.39 20.39
N LEU A 33 -15.89 -29.03 19.22
CA LEU A 33 -15.72 -28.35 17.94
C LEU A 33 -16.93 -27.49 17.60
N LEU A 34 -18.15 -28.00 17.84
CA LEU A 34 -19.38 -27.24 17.68
C LEU A 34 -19.40 -26.00 18.60
N PHE A 35 -18.94 -26.13 19.85
CA PHE A 35 -18.79 -24.99 20.77
C PHE A 35 -17.83 -23.95 20.22
N VAL A 36 -16.62 -24.36 19.84
CA VAL A 36 -15.61 -23.44 19.32
C VAL A 36 -16.10 -22.70 18.08
N ILE A 37 -16.76 -23.40 17.16
CA ILE A 37 -17.24 -22.78 15.92
C ILE A 37 -18.45 -21.87 16.20
N SER A 38 -19.49 -22.41 16.85
CA SER A 38 -20.79 -21.72 16.98
C SER A 38 -20.83 -20.63 18.04
N VAL A 39 -20.07 -20.77 19.14
CA VAL A 39 -20.05 -19.82 20.25
C VAL A 39 -18.91 -18.81 20.10
N LEU A 40 -17.71 -19.28 19.74
CA LEU A 40 -16.52 -18.42 19.71
C LEU A 40 -16.23 -17.86 18.32
N ALA A 41 -16.00 -18.73 17.32
CA ALA A 41 -15.48 -18.31 16.02
C ALA A 41 -16.44 -17.37 15.27
N VAL A 42 -17.75 -17.70 15.24
CA VAL A 42 -18.76 -16.84 14.59
C VAL A 42 -18.90 -15.49 15.29
N GLY A 43 -18.85 -15.47 16.62
CA GLY A 43 -18.89 -14.23 17.42
C GLY A 43 -17.68 -13.33 17.15
N ILE A 44 -16.48 -13.90 17.20
CA ILE A 44 -15.22 -13.19 16.93
C ILE A 44 -15.18 -12.70 15.49
N TYR A 45 -15.58 -13.52 14.53
CA TYR A 45 -15.64 -13.13 13.12
C TYR A 45 -16.60 -11.96 12.91
N THR A 46 -17.82 -12.04 13.47
CA THR A 46 -18.80 -10.94 13.36
C THR A 46 -18.26 -9.66 14.01
N SER A 47 -17.57 -9.77 15.15
CA SER A 47 -16.96 -8.62 15.82
C SER A 47 -15.81 -8.00 15.03
N ARG A 48 -14.93 -8.80 14.41
CA ARG A 48 -13.81 -8.31 13.60
C ARG A 48 -14.28 -7.62 12.33
N ASN A 49 -15.39 -8.09 11.75
CA ASN A 49 -16.03 -7.48 10.59
C ASN A 49 -17.10 -6.45 10.98
N HIS A 50 -16.95 -5.78 12.13
CA HIS A 50 -17.78 -4.67 12.58
C HIS A 50 -19.31 -4.94 12.61
N GLY A 51 -19.76 -6.18 12.77
CA GLY A 51 -21.19 -6.54 12.76
C GLY A 51 -21.65 -7.24 11.48
N GLN A 52 -20.72 -7.59 10.58
CA GLN A 52 -21.00 -8.42 9.41
C GLN A 52 -20.67 -9.89 9.72
N SER A 53 -21.69 -10.74 9.75
CA SER A 53 -21.52 -12.19 9.63
C SER A 53 -21.32 -12.57 8.16
N LEU A 54 -20.92 -13.81 7.87
CA LEU A 54 -20.75 -14.29 6.49
C LEU A 54 -21.99 -14.05 5.62
N GLY A 55 -23.19 -14.37 6.14
CA GLY A 55 -24.44 -14.14 5.43
C GLY A 55 -24.79 -12.67 5.29
N TYR A 56 -24.47 -11.85 6.30
CA TYR A 56 -24.73 -10.40 6.25
C TYR A 56 -23.82 -9.72 5.24
N GLY A 57 -22.54 -10.11 5.17
CA GLY A 57 -21.60 -9.63 4.15
C GLY A 57 -22.08 -9.95 2.73
N ALA A 58 -22.58 -11.16 2.49
CA ALA A 58 -23.11 -11.55 1.18
C ALA A 58 -24.36 -10.75 0.76
N MET A 59 -25.12 -10.20 1.71
CA MET A 59 -26.35 -9.45 1.46
C MET A 59 -26.17 -7.91 1.61
N GLY A 60 -24.95 -7.43 1.87
CA GLY A 60 -24.68 -6.02 2.13
C GLY A 60 -25.36 -5.49 3.40
N LEU A 61 -25.51 -6.34 4.41
CA LEU A 61 -26.16 -6.04 5.69
C LEU A 61 -25.11 -5.92 6.80
N LYS A 62 -25.42 -5.15 7.85
CA LYS A 62 -24.57 -4.96 9.03
C LYS A 62 -25.42 -4.78 10.29
N LEU A 63 -25.00 -5.36 11.42
CA LEU A 63 -25.59 -5.10 12.73
C LEU A 63 -25.02 -3.81 13.33
N VAL A 64 -25.90 -2.88 13.70
CA VAL A 64 -25.55 -1.61 14.34
C VAL A 64 -26.43 -1.37 15.56
N GLN A 65 -26.07 -0.41 16.41
CA GLN A 65 -26.93 0.02 17.51
C GLN A 65 -28.20 0.74 16.98
N GLN A 66 -29.24 0.86 17.81
CA GLN A 66 -30.45 1.62 17.47
C GLN A 66 -30.18 3.05 16.99
N ASN A 67 -29.13 3.71 17.49
CA ASN A 67 -28.66 5.04 17.07
C ASN A 67 -27.85 5.05 15.75
N LYS A 68 -27.78 3.92 15.02
CA LYS A 68 -27.00 3.70 13.79
C LYS A 68 -25.46 3.79 13.96
N LYS A 69 -24.93 3.84 15.19
CA LYS A 69 -23.50 3.73 15.46
C LYS A 69 -23.07 2.26 15.51
N GLU A 70 -21.78 2.00 15.35
CA GLU A 70 -21.23 0.64 15.42
C GLU A 70 -21.53 -0.03 16.77
N ALA A 71 -21.91 -1.30 16.71
CA ALA A 71 -22.13 -2.11 17.89
C ALA A 71 -20.80 -2.44 18.58
N SER A 72 -20.82 -2.50 19.91
CA SER A 72 -19.65 -2.92 20.68
C SER A 72 -19.30 -4.39 20.37
N ALA A 73 -18.00 -4.67 20.25
CA ALA A 73 -17.46 -6.02 20.02
C ALA A 73 -18.05 -7.06 20.98
N LEU A 74 -18.14 -6.71 22.26
CA LEU A 74 -18.71 -7.59 23.28
C LEU A 74 -20.20 -7.88 23.02
N HIS A 75 -20.97 -6.87 22.60
CA HIS A 75 -22.40 -7.07 22.30
C HIS A 75 -22.58 -7.96 21.06
N LEU A 76 -21.72 -7.84 20.05
CA LEU A 76 -21.76 -8.71 18.86
C LEU A 76 -21.40 -10.16 19.18
N ILE A 77 -20.37 -10.36 20.01
CA ILE A 77 -19.96 -11.69 20.46
C ILE A 77 -21.06 -12.33 21.31
N LEU A 78 -21.56 -11.62 22.33
CA LEU A 78 -22.64 -12.11 23.19
C LEU A 78 -23.92 -12.37 22.40
N ARG A 79 -24.25 -11.54 21.41
CA ARG A 79 -25.40 -11.76 20.52
C ARG A 79 -25.27 -13.06 19.74
N GLN A 80 -24.10 -13.38 19.19
CA GLN A 80 -23.92 -14.65 18.46
C GLN A 80 -23.87 -15.86 19.40
N ALA A 81 -23.19 -15.73 20.53
CA ALA A 81 -23.09 -16.78 21.53
C ALA A 81 -24.47 -17.12 22.11
N LEU A 82 -25.24 -16.12 22.55
CA LEU A 82 -26.54 -16.34 23.21
C LEU A 82 -27.68 -16.53 22.20
N GLY A 83 -27.62 -15.92 21.03
CA GLY A 83 -28.68 -16.02 20.02
C GLY A 83 -28.60 -17.25 19.14
N LEU A 84 -27.41 -17.87 19.03
CA LEU A 84 -27.20 -19.01 18.16
C LEU A 84 -26.43 -20.13 18.84
N GLY A 85 -25.19 -19.88 19.31
CA GLY A 85 -24.29 -20.94 19.77
C GLY A 85 -24.79 -21.72 20.99
N ILE A 86 -25.01 -21.02 22.12
CA ILE A 86 -25.39 -21.61 23.41
C ILE A 86 -26.73 -22.35 23.33
N PRO A 87 -27.81 -21.76 22.78
CA PRO A 87 -29.09 -22.47 22.69
C PRO A 87 -29.02 -23.71 21.80
N ILE A 88 -28.32 -23.65 20.65
CA ILE A 88 -28.12 -24.81 19.77
C ILE A 88 -27.40 -25.93 20.53
N MET A 89 -26.39 -25.58 21.32
CA MET A 89 -25.66 -26.58 22.09
C MET A 89 -26.46 -27.21 23.21
N VAL A 90 -27.11 -26.38 24.04
CA VAL A 90 -27.91 -26.85 25.17
C VAL A 90 -29.07 -27.70 24.68
N LEU A 91 -29.82 -27.21 23.69
CA LEU A 91 -30.96 -27.93 23.15
C LEU A 91 -30.55 -29.14 22.32
N GLY A 92 -29.42 -29.07 21.61
CA GLY A 92 -28.81 -30.23 20.97
C GLY A 92 -28.41 -31.30 21.98
N TYR A 93 -27.99 -30.91 23.19
CA TYR A 93 -27.47 -31.88 24.15
C TYR A 93 -28.62 -32.66 24.80
N PHE A 94 -29.67 -31.95 25.20
CA PHE A 94 -30.84 -32.54 25.85
C PHE A 94 -31.86 -33.14 24.88
N PHE A 95 -32.05 -32.54 23.70
CA PHE A 95 -33.14 -32.88 22.78
C PHE A 95 -32.65 -33.20 21.37
N GLN A 96 -31.33 -33.36 21.18
CA GLN A 96 -30.72 -33.73 19.92
C GLN A 96 -31.13 -32.77 18.79
N ILE A 97 -31.23 -33.29 17.56
CA ILE A 97 -31.57 -32.51 16.36
C ILE A 97 -32.91 -31.78 16.53
N ILE A 98 -33.88 -32.38 17.23
CA ILE A 98 -35.21 -31.78 17.43
C ILE A 98 -35.07 -30.46 18.20
N GLY A 99 -34.28 -30.43 19.27
CA GLY A 99 -34.04 -29.21 20.04
C GLY A 99 -33.39 -28.09 19.22
N MET A 100 -32.41 -28.44 18.40
CA MET A 100 -31.72 -27.48 17.52
C MET A 100 -32.68 -26.88 16.49
N VAL A 101 -33.50 -27.72 15.84
CA VAL A 101 -34.47 -27.28 14.84
C VAL A 101 -35.55 -26.39 15.47
N VAL A 102 -36.07 -26.78 16.63
CA VAL A 102 -37.07 -25.98 17.35
C VAL A 102 -36.51 -24.59 17.69
N TRP A 103 -35.25 -24.49 18.17
CA TRP A 103 -34.62 -23.19 18.43
C TRP A 103 -34.51 -22.33 17.17
N MET A 104 -34.07 -22.93 16.06
CA MET A 104 -33.96 -22.22 14.79
C MET A 104 -35.32 -21.71 14.30
N LEU A 105 -36.38 -22.50 14.45
CA LEU A 105 -37.75 -22.10 14.09
C LEU A 105 -38.27 -20.97 14.98
N VAL A 106 -38.06 -21.05 16.30
CA VAL A 106 -38.45 -19.99 17.24
C VAL A 106 -37.73 -18.69 16.90
N ASN A 107 -36.41 -18.75 16.69
CA ASN A 107 -35.64 -17.57 16.36
C ASN A 107 -36.04 -16.98 14.99
N ALA A 108 -36.32 -17.83 13.99
CA ALA A 108 -36.82 -17.40 12.70
C ALA A 108 -38.20 -16.73 12.80
N LEU A 109 -39.11 -17.29 13.61
CA LEU A 109 -40.44 -16.71 13.84
C LEU A 109 -40.34 -15.32 14.47
N VAL A 110 -39.46 -15.14 15.45
CA VAL A 110 -39.21 -13.83 16.07
C VAL A 110 -38.65 -12.82 15.06
N VAL A 111 -37.71 -13.24 14.22
CA VAL A 111 -37.16 -12.39 13.15
C VAL A 111 -38.24 -11.97 12.16
N ILE A 112 -39.21 -12.84 11.85
CA ILE A 112 -40.30 -12.51 10.91
C ILE A 112 -41.30 -11.52 11.52
N ILE A 113 -41.63 -11.65 12.80
CA ILE A 113 -42.68 -10.86 13.46
C ILE A 113 -42.16 -9.49 13.94
N THR A 114 -40.85 -9.36 14.19
CA THR A 114 -40.27 -8.12 14.72
C THR A 114 -39.97 -7.08 13.63
N PRO A 115 -40.16 -5.78 13.93
CA PRO A 115 -39.80 -4.71 13.01
C PRO A 115 -38.28 -4.69 12.77
N ASN A 116 -37.85 -4.52 11.51
CA ASN A 116 -36.44 -4.58 11.08
C ASN A 116 -35.76 -5.96 11.19
N GLN A 117 -36.52 -7.05 11.21
CA GLN A 117 -36.00 -8.42 11.16
C GLN A 117 -35.01 -8.75 12.30
N GLN A 118 -35.41 -8.48 13.54
CA GLN A 118 -34.55 -8.58 14.71
C GLN A 118 -34.70 -9.94 15.41
N SER A 119 -33.59 -10.57 15.79
CA SER A 119 -33.64 -11.74 16.68
C SER A 119 -33.97 -11.32 18.12
N ILE A 120 -34.29 -12.31 18.96
CA ILE A 120 -34.53 -12.10 20.41
C ILE A 120 -33.38 -11.30 21.03
N PHE A 121 -32.14 -11.66 20.72
CA PHE A 121 -30.97 -11.01 21.29
C PHE A 121 -30.61 -9.68 20.61
N ASP A 122 -31.10 -9.42 19.40
CA ASP A 122 -31.01 -8.07 18.84
C ASP A 122 -31.88 -7.07 19.63
N LEU A 123 -33.04 -7.52 20.14
CA LEU A 123 -33.87 -6.71 21.02
C LEU A 123 -33.19 -6.48 22.39
N VAL A 124 -32.65 -7.55 22.99
CA VAL A 124 -31.94 -7.47 24.28
C VAL A 124 -30.76 -6.50 24.22
N PHE A 125 -29.96 -6.57 23.16
CA PHE A 125 -28.77 -5.73 22.98
C PHE A 125 -29.03 -4.41 22.24
N LYS A 126 -30.30 -4.09 21.93
CA LYS A 126 -30.71 -2.89 21.19
C LYS A 126 -29.92 -2.72 19.87
N LEU A 127 -29.77 -3.82 19.15
CA LEU A 127 -29.13 -3.91 17.84
C LEU A 127 -30.18 -3.92 16.73
N LYS A 128 -29.88 -3.34 15.58
CA LYS A 128 -30.71 -3.40 14.39
C LYS A 128 -29.87 -3.71 13.17
N THR A 129 -30.47 -4.42 12.23
CA THR A 129 -29.86 -4.70 10.93
C THR A 129 -30.08 -3.48 10.03
N VAL A 130 -29.00 -2.98 9.44
CA VAL A 130 -29.04 -1.93 8.43
C VAL A 130 -28.38 -2.45 7.17
N ARG A 131 -28.91 -2.05 6.01
CA ARG A 131 -28.18 -2.19 4.76
C ARG A 131 -27.04 -1.20 4.80
N GLU A 132 -25.82 -1.68 4.59
CA GLU A 132 -24.72 -0.77 4.30
C GLU A 132 -25.15 -0.03 3.02
N PRO A 133 -25.17 1.31 2.99
CA PRO A 133 -25.30 1.96 1.71
C PRO A 133 -24.18 1.37 0.86
N GLU A 134 -24.52 0.91 -0.35
CA GLU A 134 -23.52 0.91 -1.41
C GLU A 134 -23.03 2.35 -1.44
N LEU A 135 -21.93 2.63 -0.72
CA LEU A 135 -21.06 3.70 -1.12
C LEU A 135 -20.81 3.33 -2.57
N PRO A 136 -21.32 4.10 -3.56
CA PRO A 136 -20.92 3.86 -4.93
C PRO A 136 -19.41 3.80 -4.84
N GLY A 137 -18.86 2.64 -5.22
CA GLY A 137 -17.44 2.37 -5.05
C GLY A 137 -16.73 3.65 -5.41
N GLU A 138 -16.04 4.23 -4.44
CA GLU A 138 -15.42 5.55 -4.59
C GLU A 138 -14.27 5.41 -5.60
N ALA A 139 -14.59 5.18 -6.87
CA ALA A 139 -14.19 6.07 -7.94
C ALA A 139 -14.72 7.48 -7.60
N VAL A 140 -14.19 8.07 -6.53
CA VAL A 140 -14.19 9.51 -6.39
C VAL A 140 -13.31 9.98 -7.53
N GLN A 141 -13.97 10.44 -8.58
CA GLN A 141 -13.39 11.49 -9.40
C GLN A 141 -12.91 12.55 -8.41
N PRO A 142 -11.59 12.80 -8.32
CA PRO A 142 -11.05 13.74 -7.37
C PRO A 142 -11.75 15.08 -7.58
N ALA A 143 -12.21 15.69 -6.48
CA ALA A 143 -12.58 17.10 -6.45
C ALA A 143 -11.55 17.89 -7.26
N ALA A 144 -12.04 18.68 -8.21
CA ALA A 144 -11.24 19.40 -9.17
C ALA A 144 -10.12 20.14 -8.42
N ARG A 145 -8.89 19.65 -8.62
CA ARG A 145 -7.71 20.52 -8.58
C ARG A 145 -8.01 21.69 -9.54
N PRO A 146 -7.26 22.81 -9.53
CA PRO A 146 -6.98 23.43 -10.81
C PRO A 146 -6.47 22.29 -11.70
N VAL A 147 -7.33 21.82 -12.60
CA VAL A 147 -7.04 20.74 -13.51
C VAL A 147 -5.91 21.32 -14.34
N ARG A 148 -4.66 20.90 -14.08
CA ARG A 148 -3.67 20.91 -15.14
C ARG A 148 -4.40 20.21 -16.28
N PRO A 149 -4.63 20.86 -17.43
CA PRO A 149 -5.47 20.32 -18.50
C PRO A 149 -5.08 18.86 -18.67
N GLU A 150 -6.04 17.95 -18.50
CA GLU A 150 -5.79 16.53 -18.69
C GLU A 150 -5.24 16.39 -20.10
N ARG A 151 -3.94 16.10 -20.19
CA ARG A 151 -3.30 15.84 -21.47
C ARG A 151 -4.06 14.66 -22.07
N PRO A 152 -4.36 14.68 -23.38
CA PRO A 152 -4.90 13.50 -24.05
C PRO A 152 -4.00 12.31 -23.68
N VAL A 153 -4.64 11.18 -23.32
CA VAL A 153 -3.98 9.97 -22.81
C VAL A 153 -2.69 9.76 -23.59
N SER A 154 -1.54 10.00 -22.92
CA SER A 154 -0.25 9.83 -23.58
C SER A 154 -0.22 8.39 -24.07
N SER A 155 0.04 8.22 -25.36
CA SER A 155 0.30 6.89 -25.91
C SER A 155 1.40 6.24 -25.08
N VAL A 156 1.28 4.92 -24.91
CA VAL A 156 2.31 4.12 -24.24
C VAL A 156 3.57 4.24 -25.09
N SER A 157 4.63 4.78 -24.49
CA SER A 157 5.96 4.84 -25.09
C SER A 157 6.56 3.43 -25.07
N PRO A 158 7.26 2.99 -26.13
CA PRO A 158 7.94 1.69 -26.14
C PRO A 158 9.14 1.64 -25.17
N ILE A 159 9.58 2.79 -24.66
CA ILE A 159 10.73 2.91 -23.75
C ILE A 159 10.25 3.54 -22.44
N ASP A 160 10.57 2.89 -21.32
CA ASP A 160 10.32 3.39 -19.96
C ASP A 160 11.53 3.12 -19.05
N LEU A 161 12.32 4.16 -18.78
CA LEU A 161 13.59 4.04 -18.08
C LEU A 161 13.49 4.34 -16.57
N HIS A 162 12.29 4.57 -16.04
CA HIS A 162 12.14 4.96 -14.64
C HIS A 162 10.96 4.22 -14.00
N ILE A 163 11.26 3.07 -13.42
CA ILE A 163 10.28 2.14 -12.88
C ILE A 163 10.73 1.68 -11.49
N ARG A 164 9.80 1.61 -10.53
CA ARG A 164 10.07 1.08 -9.19
C ARG A 164 9.49 -0.30 -9.00
N SER A 165 10.21 -1.13 -8.26
CA SER A 165 9.79 -2.44 -7.80
C SER A 165 9.57 -2.44 -6.28
N ASN A 166 9.19 -3.60 -5.73
CA ASN A 166 9.05 -3.84 -4.31
C ASN A 166 10.36 -3.68 -3.49
N TYR A 167 11.52 -3.44 -4.14
CA TYR A 167 12.76 -3.04 -3.48
C TYR A 167 12.75 -1.57 -3.04
N SER A 168 11.84 -0.74 -3.56
CA SER A 168 11.55 0.59 -3.03
C SER A 168 10.41 0.55 -1.99
N ASP A 169 10.43 1.47 -1.03
CA ASP A 169 9.46 1.56 0.06
C ASP A 169 8.07 2.02 -0.40
N ASP A 170 7.99 2.81 -1.47
CA ASP A 170 6.75 3.34 -2.01
C ASP A 170 6.25 2.60 -3.26
N ALA A 171 6.75 1.39 -3.54
CA ALA A 171 6.32 0.57 -4.66
C ALA A 171 5.93 -0.87 -4.26
N THR A 172 5.10 -1.50 -5.10
CA THR A 172 4.34 -2.71 -4.73
C THR A 172 4.54 -3.90 -5.64
N CYS A 173 4.98 -3.69 -6.89
CA CYS A 173 5.12 -4.78 -7.86
C CYS A 173 6.44 -5.52 -7.69
N ASP A 174 6.39 -6.84 -7.76
CA ASP A 174 7.60 -7.66 -7.83
C ASP A 174 8.28 -7.50 -9.20
N VAL A 175 9.58 -7.78 -9.28
CA VAL A 175 10.36 -7.61 -10.51
C VAL A 175 9.75 -8.38 -11.68
N GLU A 176 9.33 -9.63 -11.50
CA GLU A 176 8.71 -10.42 -12.58
C GLU A 176 7.37 -9.81 -13.05
N GLU A 177 6.57 -9.30 -12.12
CA GLU A 177 5.29 -8.63 -12.46
C GLU A 177 5.54 -7.42 -13.35
N LEU A 178 6.62 -6.66 -13.11
CA LEU A 178 7.00 -5.54 -13.97
C LEU A 178 7.27 -6.00 -15.41
N PHE A 179 7.97 -7.12 -15.61
CA PHE A 179 8.20 -7.67 -16.95
C PHE A 179 6.91 -8.20 -17.61
N LYS A 180 6.01 -8.83 -16.85
CA LYS A 180 4.68 -9.24 -17.35
C LYS A 180 3.87 -8.03 -17.82
N LEU A 181 3.84 -6.98 -17.01
CA LEU A 181 3.15 -5.73 -17.33
C LEU A 181 3.80 -5.03 -18.54
N ALA A 182 5.13 -4.98 -18.60
CA ALA A 182 5.88 -4.40 -19.71
C ALA A 182 5.59 -5.13 -21.02
N LYS A 183 5.56 -6.47 -21.00
CA LYS A 183 5.22 -7.28 -22.17
C LYS A 183 3.79 -7.02 -22.64
N LYS A 184 2.84 -6.96 -21.70
CA LYS A 184 1.43 -6.66 -22.00
C LYS A 184 1.25 -5.25 -22.58
N ALA A 185 2.08 -4.31 -22.16
CA ALA A 185 2.11 -2.94 -22.65
C ALA A 185 2.93 -2.76 -23.94
N ASN A 186 3.48 -3.84 -24.52
CA ASN A 186 4.37 -3.82 -25.69
C ASN A 186 5.60 -2.91 -25.52
N LEU A 187 6.19 -2.89 -24.33
CA LEU A 187 7.45 -2.19 -24.09
C LEU A 187 8.61 -2.94 -24.72
N GLU A 188 9.51 -2.20 -25.35
CA GLU A 188 10.75 -2.69 -25.97
C GLU A 188 11.91 -2.63 -24.98
N VAL A 189 12.01 -1.52 -24.23
CA VAL A 189 13.14 -1.24 -23.32
C VAL A 189 12.63 -0.76 -21.98
N ILE A 190 13.10 -1.40 -20.90
CA ILE A 190 12.80 -0.96 -19.54
C ILE A 190 14.05 -0.86 -18.66
N SER A 191 13.99 0.01 -17.65
CA SER A 191 14.98 0.09 -16.56
C SER A 191 14.26 0.18 -15.22
N ILE A 192 14.68 -0.65 -14.25
CA ILE A 192 14.18 -0.58 -12.88
C ILE A 192 15.16 0.28 -12.08
N THR A 193 14.67 1.37 -11.52
CA THR A 193 15.46 2.41 -10.84
C THR A 193 14.98 2.57 -9.40
N ASP A 194 15.12 1.50 -8.63
CA ASP A 194 14.70 1.49 -7.22
C ASP A 194 15.47 2.52 -6.36
N HIS A 195 14.81 2.98 -5.30
CA HIS A 195 15.32 4.02 -4.41
C HIS A 195 16.53 3.55 -3.62
N ASN A 196 17.70 4.11 -3.93
CA ASN A 196 18.99 3.85 -3.27
C ASN A 196 19.35 2.35 -3.21
N CYS A 197 18.76 1.51 -4.06
CA CYS A 197 18.91 0.06 -4.03
C CYS A 197 19.02 -0.47 -5.47
N ALA A 198 20.11 -1.18 -5.77
CA ALA A 198 20.35 -1.75 -7.10
C ALA A 198 20.02 -3.26 -7.16
N ARG A 199 19.47 -3.85 -6.10
CA ARG A 199 19.32 -5.31 -5.95
C ARG A 199 18.32 -5.93 -6.92
N ALA A 200 17.32 -5.17 -7.36
CA ALA A 200 16.34 -5.62 -8.35
C ALA A 200 16.99 -6.04 -9.69
N ASN A 201 18.14 -5.44 -10.04
CA ASN A 201 18.85 -5.70 -11.29
C ASN A 201 19.28 -7.16 -11.45
N ALA A 202 19.65 -7.84 -10.35
CA ALA A 202 20.05 -9.25 -10.38
C ALA A 202 18.92 -10.18 -10.86
N ALA A 203 17.66 -9.89 -10.48
CA ALA A 203 16.50 -10.63 -10.97
C ALA A 203 16.09 -10.16 -12.36
N ALA A 204 16.13 -8.86 -12.60
CA ALA A 204 15.62 -8.24 -13.82
C ALA A 204 16.38 -8.68 -15.09
N VAL A 205 17.71 -8.83 -15.01
CA VAL A 205 18.53 -9.32 -16.15
C VAL A 205 18.09 -10.71 -16.61
N ARG A 206 17.68 -11.59 -15.68
CA ARG A 206 17.19 -12.93 -16.02
C ARG A 206 15.83 -12.87 -16.69
N PHE A 207 14.92 -12.04 -16.20
CA PHE A 207 13.58 -11.89 -16.77
C PHE A 207 13.60 -11.18 -18.13
N ALA A 208 14.54 -10.28 -18.37
CA ALA A 208 14.72 -9.62 -19.66
C ALA A 208 14.77 -10.63 -20.83
N GLY A 209 15.59 -11.68 -20.69
CA GLY A 209 15.70 -12.75 -21.68
C GLY A 209 14.41 -13.57 -21.83
N MET A 210 13.70 -13.85 -20.73
CA MET A 210 12.46 -14.64 -20.74
C MET A 210 11.29 -13.92 -21.43
N TYR A 211 11.18 -12.60 -21.23
CA TYR A 211 10.08 -11.81 -21.79
C TYR A 211 10.42 -11.15 -23.14
N GLY A 212 11.68 -11.24 -23.58
CA GLY A 212 12.17 -10.64 -24.82
C GLY A 212 12.07 -9.11 -24.77
N ILE A 213 12.46 -8.52 -23.64
CA ILE A 213 12.47 -7.08 -23.40
C ILE A 213 13.91 -6.67 -23.14
N GLN A 214 14.39 -5.63 -23.80
CA GLN A 214 15.71 -5.09 -23.53
C GLN A 214 15.71 -4.47 -22.13
N TYR A 215 16.64 -4.91 -21.29
CA TYR A 215 16.77 -4.39 -19.92
C TYR A 215 18.04 -3.57 -19.77
N ILE A 216 17.92 -2.40 -19.16
CA ILE A 216 19.04 -1.56 -18.77
C ILE A 216 19.10 -1.58 -17.24
N PRO A 217 20.21 -2.04 -16.63
CA PRO A 217 20.37 -1.96 -15.19
C PRO A 217 20.33 -0.52 -14.71
N GLY A 218 19.57 -0.26 -13.65
CA GLY A 218 19.36 1.09 -13.15
C GLY A 218 19.24 1.20 -11.64
N VAL A 219 19.32 2.44 -11.17
CA VAL A 219 19.13 2.83 -9.77
C VAL A 219 18.71 4.30 -9.71
N GLU A 220 18.02 4.70 -8.65
CA GLU A 220 17.82 6.12 -8.36
C GLU A 220 18.32 6.49 -6.98
N ILE A 221 19.28 7.39 -6.95
CA ILE A 221 19.97 7.78 -5.73
C ILE A 221 19.49 9.15 -5.28
N ASP A 222 19.12 9.25 -4.01
CA ASP A 222 18.82 10.52 -3.37
C ASP A 222 20.09 11.33 -3.14
N ALA A 223 20.07 12.59 -3.55
CA ALA A 223 21.17 13.52 -3.37
C ALA A 223 20.67 14.93 -3.02
N GLN A 224 21.60 15.84 -2.78
CA GLN A 224 21.32 17.27 -2.65
C GLN A 224 22.29 18.12 -3.46
N TYR A 225 21.82 19.30 -3.84
CA TYR A 225 22.65 20.36 -4.39
C TYR A 225 22.22 21.70 -3.78
N ARG A 226 23.13 22.41 -3.11
CA ARG A 226 22.85 23.68 -2.41
C ARG A 226 21.63 23.60 -1.47
N GLY A 227 21.47 22.48 -0.78
CA GLY A 227 20.34 22.22 0.12
C GLY A 227 19.01 21.91 -0.56
N ILE A 228 18.99 21.83 -1.90
CA ILE A 228 17.84 21.35 -2.68
C ILE A 228 17.99 19.83 -2.83
N ARG A 229 17.00 19.06 -2.38
CA ARG A 229 16.98 17.61 -2.61
C ARG A 229 16.71 17.34 -4.08
N VAL A 230 17.55 16.51 -4.68
CA VAL A 230 17.48 16.07 -6.07
C VAL A 230 17.67 14.56 -6.13
N ARG A 231 17.46 13.99 -7.31
CA ARG A 231 17.66 12.56 -7.51
C ARG A 231 18.41 12.32 -8.81
N ILE A 232 19.32 11.36 -8.75
CA ILE A 232 20.18 11.01 -9.87
C ILE A 232 19.86 9.57 -10.25
N LEU A 233 19.49 9.38 -11.51
CA LEU A 233 19.28 8.08 -12.12
C LEU A 233 20.63 7.57 -12.62
N GLY A 234 21.00 6.36 -12.25
CA GLY A 234 22.12 5.63 -12.83
C GLY A 234 21.60 4.63 -13.85
N TYR A 235 22.24 4.54 -15.01
CA TYR A 235 21.96 3.54 -16.04
C TYR A 235 23.22 2.77 -16.43
N TYR A 236 23.06 1.52 -16.87
CA TYR A 236 24.18 0.61 -17.18
C TYR A 236 25.17 0.44 -16.04
N ILE A 237 24.68 0.58 -14.81
CA ILE A 237 25.50 0.40 -13.62
C ILE A 237 25.95 -1.05 -13.47
N ASP A 238 27.15 -1.26 -12.95
CA ASP A 238 27.51 -2.54 -12.35
C ASP A 238 26.88 -2.65 -10.96
N TRP A 239 25.69 -3.24 -10.89
CA TRP A 239 24.95 -3.39 -9.63
C TRP A 239 25.63 -4.34 -8.63
N THR A 240 26.74 -4.98 -8.98
CA THR A 240 27.53 -5.82 -8.06
C THR A 240 28.63 -5.05 -7.34
N ASP A 241 28.88 -3.80 -7.72
CA ASP A 241 29.82 -2.92 -7.04
C ASP A 241 29.36 -2.62 -5.60
N GLU A 242 30.30 -2.70 -4.64
CA GLU A 242 30.05 -2.51 -3.21
C GLU A 242 29.51 -1.10 -2.88
N ILE A 243 29.70 -0.12 -3.78
CA ILE A 243 29.18 1.24 -3.60
C ILE A 243 27.65 1.24 -3.46
N PHE A 244 26.93 0.38 -4.19
CA PHE A 244 25.46 0.35 -4.11
C PHE A 244 24.96 -0.26 -2.81
N ASP A 245 25.68 -1.25 -2.26
CA ASP A 245 25.41 -1.78 -0.93
C ASP A 245 25.67 -0.72 0.15
N TRP A 246 26.72 0.10 -0.01
CA TRP A 246 26.98 1.21 0.89
C TRP A 246 25.89 2.29 0.80
N ILE A 247 25.47 2.68 -0.41
CA ILE A 247 24.38 3.65 -0.63
C ILE A 247 23.07 3.16 0.01
N GLU A 248 22.71 1.89 -0.18
CA GLU A 248 21.51 1.29 0.43
C GLU A 248 21.58 1.36 1.96
N ARG A 249 22.70 0.92 2.55
CA ARG A 249 22.88 0.92 4.02
C ARG A 249 22.83 2.33 4.60
N GLU A 250 23.53 3.30 4.00
CA GLU A 250 23.55 4.68 4.50
C GLU A 250 22.21 5.39 4.30
N SER A 251 21.47 5.08 3.24
CA SER A 251 20.12 5.57 3.05
C SER A 251 19.16 5.01 4.10
N LEU A 252 19.17 3.70 4.33
CA LEU A 252 18.36 3.05 5.36
C LEU A 252 18.69 3.57 6.76
N ARG A 253 19.98 3.76 7.06
CA ARG A 253 20.42 4.34 8.35
C ARG A 253 19.83 5.74 8.53
N ARG A 254 19.98 6.63 7.55
CA ARG A 254 19.40 7.98 7.59
C ARG A 254 17.90 7.98 7.78
N GLU A 255 17.17 7.13 7.05
CA GLU A 255 15.72 7.05 7.17
C GLU A 255 15.28 6.50 8.54
N LYS A 256 16.03 5.56 9.12
CA LYS A 256 15.79 5.08 10.49
C LYS A 256 16.06 6.16 11.54
N GLU A 257 17.16 6.89 11.43
CA GLU A 257 17.46 8.04 12.31
C GLU A 257 16.37 9.11 12.21
N ALA A 258 15.96 9.45 10.97
CA ALA A 258 14.89 10.41 10.73
C ALA A 258 13.52 9.92 11.24
N SER A 259 13.26 8.61 11.16
CA SER A 259 12.05 7.98 11.70
C SER A 259 11.98 8.16 13.22
N MET A 260 13.07 7.85 13.93
CA MET A 260 13.13 7.98 15.39
C MET A 260 13.05 9.44 15.84
N GLU A 261 13.71 10.35 15.13
CA GLU A 261 13.63 11.78 15.42
C GLU A 261 12.20 12.31 15.20
N ARG A 262 11.52 11.85 14.15
CA ARG A 262 10.14 12.23 13.87
C ARG A 262 9.18 11.76 14.96
N VAL A 263 9.39 10.54 15.48
CA VAL A 263 8.64 10.03 16.63
C VAL A 263 8.89 10.92 17.84
N ARG A 264 10.15 11.15 18.23
CA ARG A 264 10.49 11.98 19.41
C ARG A 264 9.86 13.36 19.35
N LYS A 265 10.00 14.07 18.23
CA LYS A 265 9.39 15.39 18.04
C LYS A 265 7.86 15.34 18.09
N PHE A 266 7.26 14.26 17.60
CA PHE A 266 5.82 14.10 17.70
C PHE A 266 5.35 13.82 19.12
N GLU A 267 6.06 12.97 19.87
CA GLU A 267 5.76 12.70 21.28
C GLU A 267 5.90 13.97 22.12
N GLU A 268 6.96 14.75 21.92
CA GLU A 268 7.17 16.05 22.59
C GLU A 268 6.08 17.06 22.23
N PHE A 269 5.73 17.18 20.95
CA PHE A 269 4.72 18.12 20.48
C PHE A 269 3.30 17.77 20.96
N SER A 270 2.94 16.49 20.94
CA SER A 270 1.57 16.03 21.18
C SER A 270 1.30 15.53 22.61
N GLY A 271 2.36 15.18 23.36
CA GLY A 271 2.26 14.48 24.64
C GLY A 271 1.78 13.03 24.53
N ILE A 272 1.70 12.48 23.32
CA ILE A 272 1.25 11.11 23.06
C ILE A 272 2.46 10.23 22.80
N SER A 273 2.61 9.15 23.56
CA SER A 273 3.62 8.15 23.24
C SER A 273 3.21 7.29 22.04
N ILE A 274 4.14 7.09 21.13
CA ILE A 274 3.99 6.21 19.97
C ILE A 274 4.55 4.84 20.32
N ASP A 275 3.74 3.80 20.16
CA ASP A 275 4.24 2.42 20.14
C ASP A 275 5.01 2.17 18.81
N VAL A 276 6.30 2.48 18.84
CA VAL A 276 7.23 2.33 17.72
C VAL A 276 7.22 0.90 17.17
N ASN A 277 7.12 -0.12 18.04
CA ASN A 277 7.17 -1.52 17.63
C ASN A 277 5.93 -1.90 16.80
N SER A 278 4.76 -1.37 17.16
CA SER A 278 3.53 -1.62 16.39
C SER A 278 3.61 -1.12 14.95
N ILE A 279 4.30 0.00 14.71
CA ILE A 279 4.42 0.61 13.39
C ILE A 279 5.54 -0.05 12.60
N ILE A 280 6.72 -0.23 13.21
CA ILE A 280 7.90 -0.80 12.54
C ILE A 280 7.64 -2.23 12.04
N ASN A 281 6.93 -3.06 12.82
CA ASN A 281 6.64 -4.44 12.43
C ASN A 281 5.71 -4.54 11.21
N SER A 282 4.96 -3.47 10.90
CA SER A 282 4.11 -3.40 9.71
C SER A 282 4.83 -2.85 8.47
N SER A 283 6.04 -2.29 8.64
CA SER A 283 6.84 -1.69 7.58
C SER A 283 7.93 -2.64 7.10
N ARG A 284 7.95 -2.96 5.80
CA ARG A 284 8.97 -3.83 5.18
C ARG A 284 10.39 -3.31 5.43
N PHE A 285 10.57 -1.99 5.45
CA PHE A 285 11.86 -1.32 5.61
C PHE A 285 12.13 -0.88 7.05
N GLN A 286 11.23 -1.20 7.99
CA GLN A 286 11.33 -0.82 9.40
C GLN A 286 11.51 0.69 9.62
N THR A 287 10.90 1.50 8.76
CA THR A 287 10.87 2.97 8.83
C THR A 287 9.48 3.47 9.24
N ILE A 288 9.44 4.67 9.83
CA ILE A 288 8.21 5.34 10.25
C ILE A 288 8.10 6.67 9.50
N THR A 289 7.20 6.75 8.53
CA THR A 289 6.99 7.97 7.76
C THR A 289 6.05 8.94 8.49
N ALA A 290 6.03 10.20 8.05
CA ALA A 290 5.03 11.17 8.49
C ALA A 290 3.59 10.71 8.19
N ARG A 291 3.40 9.92 7.13
CA ARG A 291 2.10 9.33 6.77
C ARG A 291 1.66 8.29 7.79
N ASP A 292 2.58 7.48 8.31
CA ASP A 292 2.27 6.42 9.27
C ASP A 292 1.83 7.02 10.61
N ILE A 293 2.56 8.02 11.11
CA ILE A 293 2.17 8.74 12.33
C ILE A 293 0.83 9.46 12.11
N THR A 294 0.65 10.13 10.96
CA THR A 294 -0.64 10.76 10.62
C THR A 294 -1.77 9.74 10.60
N ASN A 295 -1.56 8.55 10.02
CA ASN A 295 -2.56 7.49 10.00
C ASN A 295 -2.85 6.97 11.40
N MET A 296 -1.85 6.79 12.27
CA MET A 296 -2.03 6.39 13.67
C MET A 296 -2.89 7.40 14.43
N VAL A 297 -2.51 8.69 14.37
CA VAL A 297 -3.24 9.83 14.99
C VAL A 297 -4.69 9.84 14.53
N PHE A 298 -4.89 9.77 13.22
CA PHE A 298 -6.21 9.77 12.63
C PHE A 298 -6.88 8.40 12.63
N ASN A 299 -6.34 7.32 13.18
CA ASN A 299 -7.09 6.07 13.36
C ASN A 299 -7.47 5.86 14.83
N ASN A 300 -6.79 6.55 15.75
CA ASN A 300 -7.10 6.55 17.16
C ASN A 300 -8.24 7.53 17.50
N LYS A 301 -9.38 6.99 17.98
CA LYS A 301 -10.57 7.78 18.32
C LYS A 301 -10.33 8.82 19.43
N VAL A 302 -9.45 8.53 20.39
CA VAL A 302 -9.13 9.43 21.50
C VAL A 302 -8.29 10.60 21.00
N VAL A 303 -7.23 10.31 20.25
CA VAL A 303 -6.30 11.32 19.71
C VAL A 303 -7.02 12.28 18.76
N ARG A 304 -7.97 11.79 17.95
CA ARG A 304 -8.80 12.63 17.08
C ARG A 304 -9.59 13.73 17.82
N GLN A 305 -9.92 13.52 19.10
CA GLN A 305 -10.68 14.50 19.89
C GLN A 305 -9.78 15.56 20.54
N MET A 306 -8.46 15.35 20.55
CA MET A 306 -7.51 16.32 21.09
C MET A 306 -7.49 17.58 20.22
N SER A 307 -7.38 18.75 20.85
CA SER A 307 -7.52 20.07 20.20
C SER A 307 -6.60 20.24 18.98
N PHE A 308 -5.36 19.74 19.05
CA PHE A 308 -4.38 19.87 17.97
C PHE A 308 -4.72 19.04 16.72
N VAL A 309 -5.56 18.00 16.84
CA VAL A 309 -6.05 17.19 15.69
C VAL A 309 -7.45 17.63 15.29
N LYS A 310 -8.32 17.87 16.28
CA LYS A 310 -9.73 18.22 16.10
C LYS A 310 -9.91 19.45 15.22
N LYS A 311 -9.07 20.48 15.37
CA LYS A 311 -9.09 21.67 14.49
C LYS A 311 -9.00 21.32 13.01
N TYR A 312 -8.22 20.31 12.62
CA TYR A 312 -8.09 19.91 11.22
C TYR A 312 -9.32 19.14 10.72
N ILE A 313 -10.01 18.44 11.62
CA ILE A 313 -11.25 17.73 11.30
C ILE A 313 -12.39 18.74 11.16
N ASP A 314 -12.49 19.70 12.07
CA ASP A 314 -13.56 20.70 12.11
C ASP A 314 -13.43 21.75 10.98
N GLU A 315 -12.20 22.13 10.61
CA GLU A 315 -11.93 23.12 9.54
C GLU A 315 -11.95 22.53 8.12
N THR A 316 -12.18 21.22 7.95
CA THR A 316 -12.16 20.60 6.61
C THR A 316 -13.38 19.73 6.35
N GLU A 317 -13.81 19.69 5.09
CA GLU A 317 -15.00 18.93 4.69
C GLU A 317 -14.80 17.41 4.71
N ASN A 318 -13.54 16.94 4.65
CA ASN A 318 -13.23 15.51 4.56
C ASN A 318 -11.94 15.15 5.31
N ILE A 319 -11.96 14.01 5.99
CA ILE A 319 -10.82 13.38 6.69
C ILE A 319 -9.57 13.29 5.81
N ARG A 320 -9.71 13.01 4.50
CA ARG A 320 -8.54 12.98 3.58
C ARG A 320 -7.84 14.35 3.50
N GLN A 321 -8.60 15.44 3.48
CA GLN A 321 -8.06 16.79 3.49
C GLN A 321 -7.46 17.11 4.86
N ALA A 322 -8.15 16.76 5.94
CA ALA A 322 -7.65 16.89 7.32
C ALA A 322 -6.28 16.22 7.49
N LYS A 323 -6.15 14.94 7.10
CA LYS A 323 -4.89 14.19 7.14
C LYS A 323 -3.78 14.89 6.36
N ARG A 324 -4.07 15.34 5.14
CA ARG A 324 -3.08 16.00 4.28
C ARG A 324 -2.60 17.32 4.87
N ARG A 325 -3.53 18.13 5.39
CA ARG A 325 -3.22 19.43 6.00
C ARG A 325 -2.43 19.24 7.29
N PHE A 326 -2.87 18.34 8.17
CA PHE A 326 -2.14 17.94 9.37
C PHE A 326 -0.72 17.47 9.03
N GLN A 327 -0.58 16.52 8.09
CA GLN A 327 0.72 16.00 7.71
C GLN A 327 1.65 17.13 7.22
N LYS A 328 1.13 18.06 6.40
CA LYS A 328 1.89 19.18 5.86
C LYS A 328 2.28 20.20 6.93
N GLU A 329 1.39 20.57 7.83
CA GLU A 329 1.66 21.59 8.85
C GLU A 329 2.51 21.04 10.01
N ILE A 330 2.31 19.78 10.40
CA ILE A 330 3.02 19.18 11.53
C ILE A 330 4.41 18.69 11.12
N PHE A 331 4.53 17.99 9.99
CA PHE A 331 5.78 17.36 9.55
C PHE A 331 6.45 18.05 8.36
N GLY A 332 5.80 19.03 7.72
CA GLY A 332 6.38 19.79 6.62
C GLY A 332 7.37 20.85 7.09
N LYS A 333 8.02 21.54 6.15
CA LYS A 333 9.01 22.59 6.43
C LYS A 333 8.41 23.65 7.37
N ASN A 334 9.11 23.97 8.46
CA ASN A 334 8.70 24.86 9.56
C ASN A 334 7.62 24.29 10.50
N GLY A 335 7.19 23.03 10.33
CA GLY A 335 6.30 22.36 11.26
C GLY A 335 7.01 21.92 12.54
N PRO A 336 6.27 21.74 13.65
CA PRO A 336 6.84 21.36 14.96
C PRO A 336 7.57 20.01 14.92
N CYS A 337 7.15 19.09 14.05
CA CYS A 337 7.75 17.76 13.90
C CYS A 337 8.56 17.64 12.60
N TYR A 338 9.00 18.77 12.03
CA TYR A 338 9.87 18.77 10.87
C TYR A 338 11.24 18.15 11.21
N VAL A 339 11.66 17.17 10.40
CA VAL A 339 12.96 16.52 10.51
C VAL A 339 13.77 16.85 9.27
N THR A 340 14.92 17.48 9.47
CA THR A 340 15.88 17.74 8.39
C THR A 340 16.72 16.50 8.16
N VAL A 341 16.63 15.93 6.96
CA VAL A 341 17.49 14.83 6.52
C VAL A 341 18.60 15.42 5.65
N LYS A 342 19.85 15.07 5.97
CA LYS A 342 21.00 15.42 5.13
C LYS A 342 21.17 14.36 4.05
N TYR A 343 21.31 14.77 2.80
CA TYR A 343 21.55 13.86 1.67
C TYR A 343 23.01 13.99 1.21
N PRO A 344 23.57 12.96 0.56
CA PRO A 344 24.90 13.07 -0.03
C PRO A 344 24.92 14.14 -1.12
N GLU A 345 26.07 14.75 -1.36
CA GLU A 345 26.19 15.78 -2.38
C GLU A 345 26.03 15.15 -3.78
N ALA A 346 25.31 15.84 -4.67
CA ALA A 346 25.02 15.34 -6.01
C ALA A 346 26.29 14.94 -6.78
N LYS A 347 27.38 15.69 -6.61
CA LYS A 347 28.67 15.39 -7.26
C LYS A 347 29.23 14.04 -6.82
N GLU A 348 29.18 13.72 -5.52
CA GLU A 348 29.68 12.44 -5.00
C GLU A 348 28.89 11.26 -5.56
N MET A 349 27.57 11.42 -5.70
CA MET A 349 26.71 10.36 -6.26
C MET A 349 26.87 10.19 -7.77
N ILE A 350 27.15 11.27 -8.50
CA ILE A 350 27.52 11.21 -9.93
C ILE A 350 28.82 10.42 -10.08
N GLU A 351 29.85 10.78 -9.32
CA GLU A 351 31.15 10.09 -9.33
C GLU A 351 31.01 8.61 -8.94
N ALA A 352 30.16 8.28 -7.96
CA ALA A 352 29.86 6.91 -7.59
C ALA A 352 29.25 6.10 -8.74
N ILE A 353 28.29 6.67 -9.48
CA ILE A 353 27.69 6.01 -10.65
C ILE A 353 28.74 5.78 -11.75
N HIS A 354 29.57 6.80 -12.03
CA HIS A 354 30.63 6.71 -13.05
C HIS A 354 31.70 5.68 -12.69
N ASN A 355 32.12 5.63 -11.43
CA ASN A 355 33.10 4.64 -10.95
C ASN A 355 32.57 3.20 -11.09
N ALA A 356 31.25 3.01 -10.94
CA ALA A 356 30.58 1.75 -11.21
C ALA A 356 30.26 1.51 -12.71
N GLY A 357 30.89 2.27 -13.62
CA GLY A 357 30.74 2.14 -15.07
C GLY A 357 29.43 2.65 -15.66
N GLY A 358 28.59 3.29 -14.85
CA GLY A 358 27.27 3.75 -15.25
C GLY A 358 27.23 5.16 -15.86
N ILE A 359 26.05 5.53 -16.35
CA ILE A 359 25.71 6.85 -16.88
C ILE A 359 24.81 7.56 -15.88
N ALA A 360 25.17 8.79 -15.48
CA ALA A 360 24.47 9.58 -14.48
C ALA A 360 23.51 10.60 -15.13
N ILE A 361 22.22 10.50 -14.80
CA ILE A 361 21.14 11.29 -15.39
C ILE A 361 20.37 12.04 -14.29
N LEU A 362 20.12 13.33 -14.49
CA LEU A 362 19.28 14.10 -13.57
C LEU A 362 17.81 13.68 -13.71
N ALA A 363 17.18 13.24 -12.63
CA ALA A 363 15.78 12.86 -12.63
C ALA A 363 14.86 14.08 -12.77
N SER A 364 13.67 13.87 -13.33
CA SER A 364 12.64 14.90 -13.52
C SER A 364 11.96 15.35 -12.21
N TRP A 365 12.24 14.66 -11.11
CA TRP A 365 11.59 14.87 -9.82
C TRP A 365 11.75 16.31 -9.31
N HIS A 366 10.62 17.00 -9.13
CA HIS A 366 10.52 18.41 -8.71
C HIS A 366 11.17 19.45 -9.62
N MET A 367 11.55 19.11 -10.86
CA MET A 367 12.22 20.06 -11.75
C MET A 367 11.35 21.27 -12.16
N ASP A 368 10.01 21.15 -12.11
CA ASP A 368 9.09 22.29 -12.28
C ASP A 368 9.33 23.44 -11.26
N SER A 369 9.95 23.13 -10.12
CA SER A 369 10.21 24.09 -9.02
C SER A 369 11.66 24.56 -8.96
N VAL A 370 12.52 24.09 -9.86
CA VAL A 370 13.96 24.44 -9.88
C VAL A 370 14.21 25.44 -11.00
N SER A 371 14.98 26.49 -10.71
CA SER A 371 15.29 27.51 -11.70
C SER A 371 16.31 27.01 -12.74
N LYS A 372 16.19 27.50 -13.98
CA LYS A 372 17.11 27.16 -15.07
C LYS A 372 18.60 27.25 -14.69
N PRO A 373 19.09 28.33 -14.03
CA PRO A 373 20.51 28.45 -13.69
C PRO A 373 20.98 27.31 -12.78
N VAL A 374 20.14 26.90 -11.81
CA VAL A 374 20.48 25.81 -10.89
C VAL A 374 20.54 24.48 -11.63
N ILE A 375 19.64 24.23 -12.59
CA ILE A 375 19.70 23.04 -13.44
C ILE A 375 20.99 23.04 -14.28
N GLU A 376 21.35 24.17 -14.88
CA GLU A 376 22.61 24.28 -15.64
C GLU A 376 23.85 24.09 -14.76
N GLU A 377 23.85 24.60 -13.53
CA GLU A 377 24.91 24.35 -12.55
C GLU A 377 25.03 22.87 -12.19
N MET A 378 23.90 22.19 -11.93
CA MET A 378 23.89 20.75 -11.64
C MET A 378 24.42 19.95 -12.83
N MET A 379 24.02 20.29 -14.05
CA MET A 379 24.56 19.64 -15.26
C MET A 379 26.08 19.81 -15.39
N SER A 380 26.65 20.90 -14.87
CA SER A 380 28.11 21.11 -14.86
C SER A 380 28.85 20.29 -13.80
N LEU A 381 28.15 19.51 -12.96
CA LEU A 381 28.77 18.61 -11.97
C LEU A 381 29.28 17.30 -12.59
N GLY A 382 29.03 17.06 -13.88
CA GLY A 382 29.40 15.83 -14.57
C GLY A 382 28.22 14.93 -14.95
N LEU A 383 26.98 15.43 -14.91
CA LEU A 383 25.83 14.66 -15.40
C LEU A 383 25.92 14.44 -16.92
N ASP A 384 25.64 13.22 -17.35
CA ASP A 384 25.65 12.83 -18.76
C ASP A 384 24.35 13.19 -19.48
N GLY A 385 23.28 13.48 -18.73
CA GLY A 385 21.96 13.71 -19.29
C GLY A 385 20.89 14.07 -18.27
N ILE A 386 19.66 14.18 -18.79
CA ILE A 386 18.49 14.61 -18.02
C ILE A 386 17.22 13.88 -18.46
N GLU A 387 16.35 13.59 -17.50
CA GLU A 387 15.02 13.04 -17.75
C GLU A 387 14.07 14.17 -18.18
N CYS A 388 13.82 14.26 -19.49
CA CYS A 388 12.98 15.30 -20.06
C CYS A 388 11.50 14.92 -20.10
N PHE A 389 11.17 13.63 -20.09
CA PHE A 389 9.79 13.16 -20.27
C PHE A 389 9.34 12.36 -19.05
N SER A 390 8.36 12.93 -18.34
CA SER A 390 7.71 12.29 -17.21
C SER A 390 6.26 12.79 -17.07
N PRO A 391 5.32 11.97 -16.54
CA PRO A 391 3.94 12.36 -16.25
C PRO A 391 3.79 13.64 -15.44
N ASP A 392 4.75 13.93 -14.56
CA ASP A 392 4.64 15.02 -13.59
C ASP A 392 5.13 16.38 -14.11
N LEU A 393 5.85 16.42 -15.24
CA LEU A 393 6.44 17.64 -15.80
C LEU A 393 5.46 18.48 -16.62
N GLN A 394 5.55 19.81 -16.48
CA GLN A 394 4.87 20.77 -17.36
C GLN A 394 5.57 20.91 -18.72
N ASP A 395 4.82 21.21 -19.78
CA ASP A 395 5.36 21.32 -21.14
C ASP A 395 6.44 22.42 -21.26
N THR A 396 6.29 23.49 -20.47
CA THR A 396 7.28 24.56 -20.30
C THR A 396 8.60 24.03 -19.75
N THR A 397 8.53 23.18 -18.73
CA THR A 397 9.69 22.53 -18.12
C THR A 397 10.30 21.52 -19.10
N ILE A 398 9.51 20.67 -19.75
CA ILE A 398 10.00 19.72 -20.77
C ILE A 398 10.78 20.47 -21.86
N THR A 399 10.23 21.58 -22.38
CA THR A 399 10.89 22.43 -23.38
C THR A 399 12.20 23.02 -22.86
N LEU A 400 12.23 23.45 -21.60
CA LEU A 400 13.43 23.96 -20.95
C LEU A 400 14.51 22.87 -20.82
N LEU A 401 14.15 21.68 -20.31
CA LEU A 401 15.08 20.57 -20.11
C LEU A 401 15.65 20.09 -21.46
N LEU A 402 14.82 20.00 -22.50
CA LEU A 402 15.28 19.65 -23.85
C LEU A 402 16.28 20.66 -24.41
N LYS A 403 16.07 21.97 -24.19
CA LYS A 403 17.03 23.01 -24.61
C LYS A 403 18.36 22.89 -23.87
N ILE A 404 18.33 22.58 -22.57
CA ILE A 404 19.55 22.35 -21.77
C ILE A 404 20.28 21.09 -22.23
N ALA A 405 19.54 20.00 -22.46
CA ALA A 405 20.11 18.75 -22.97
C ALA A 405 20.77 18.97 -24.33
N GLN A 406 20.10 19.69 -25.24
CA GLN A 406 20.63 20.01 -26.56
C GLN A 406 21.90 20.88 -26.50
N SER A 407 21.90 21.94 -25.69
CA SER A 407 23.07 22.84 -25.60
C SER A 407 24.30 22.14 -25.03
N ARG A 408 24.11 21.13 -24.19
CA ARG A 408 25.17 20.35 -23.55
C ARG A 408 25.49 19.04 -24.26
N LYS A 409 24.79 18.71 -25.36
CA LYS A 409 24.86 17.39 -26.04
C LYS A 409 24.64 16.22 -25.05
N ALA A 410 23.78 16.44 -24.07
CA ALA A 410 23.51 15.50 -23.00
C ALA A 410 22.43 14.50 -23.42
N PHE A 411 22.44 13.30 -22.83
CA PHE A 411 21.42 12.29 -23.08
C PHE A 411 20.04 12.77 -22.61
N VAL A 412 19.01 12.33 -23.32
CA VAL A 412 17.61 12.56 -22.98
C VAL A 412 16.99 11.24 -22.58
N THR A 413 16.34 11.19 -21.42
CA THR A 413 15.63 9.98 -20.95
C THR A 413 14.13 10.26 -20.74
N ALA A 414 13.36 9.17 -20.65
CA ALA A 414 11.93 9.19 -20.44
C ALA A 414 11.52 8.10 -19.46
N GLY A 415 10.62 8.43 -18.54
CA GLY A 415 10.26 7.56 -17.44
C GLY A 415 8.84 7.78 -16.96
N SER A 416 8.13 6.70 -16.63
CA SER A 416 6.77 6.80 -16.07
C SER A 416 6.76 7.10 -14.58
N ASP A 417 7.88 6.82 -13.90
CA ASP A 417 8.02 6.80 -12.44
C ASP A 417 6.91 5.91 -11.83
N PHE A 418 6.77 4.70 -12.36
CA PHE A 418 5.73 3.73 -11.99
C PHE A 418 5.98 3.10 -10.60
N HIS A 419 4.93 2.97 -9.79
CA HIS A 419 5.00 2.44 -8.40
C HIS A 419 3.97 1.34 -8.09
N GLY A 420 3.29 0.82 -9.11
CA GLY A 420 2.17 -0.10 -8.91
C GLY A 420 0.98 0.58 -8.23
N THR A 421 0.41 -0.09 -7.22
CA THR A 421 -0.84 0.35 -6.58
C THR A 421 -0.67 1.58 -5.68
N THR A 422 0.55 1.93 -5.26
CA THR A 422 0.82 3.13 -4.45
C THR A 422 0.50 4.42 -5.19
N LYS A 423 0.78 4.48 -6.50
CA LYS A 423 0.51 5.63 -7.37
C LYS A 423 -0.32 5.19 -8.58
N PRO A 424 -1.63 4.90 -8.38
CA PRO A 424 -2.46 4.21 -9.39
C PRO A 424 -2.66 5.00 -10.69
N ARG A 425 -2.38 6.31 -10.68
CA ARG A 425 -2.44 7.20 -11.85
C ARG A 425 -1.22 7.08 -12.76
N LYS A 426 -0.06 6.68 -12.21
CA LYS A 426 1.14 6.43 -13.01
C LYS A 426 1.02 5.03 -13.58
N LYS A 427 1.09 4.94 -14.90
CA LYS A 427 0.97 3.68 -15.63
C LYS A 427 2.29 3.38 -16.30
N LEU A 428 2.69 2.11 -16.26
CA LEU A 428 3.91 1.64 -16.90
C LEU A 428 3.90 1.99 -18.39
N GLY A 429 4.99 2.56 -18.90
CA GLY A 429 5.12 3.01 -20.29
C GLY A 429 4.49 4.37 -20.61
N VAL A 430 3.75 4.99 -19.69
CA VAL A 430 3.16 6.33 -19.90
C VAL A 430 4.17 7.37 -19.42
N THR A 431 5.03 7.84 -20.33
CA THR A 431 6.14 8.77 -20.01
C THR A 431 5.90 10.21 -20.47
N ASN A 432 4.81 10.49 -21.19
CA ASN A 432 4.59 11.74 -21.94
C ASN A 432 5.67 12.05 -23.00
N CYS A 433 6.48 11.08 -23.42
CA CYS A 433 7.37 11.25 -24.56
C CYS A 433 6.57 11.21 -25.87
N PRO A 434 6.56 12.28 -26.69
CA PRO A 434 5.87 12.25 -27.98
C PRO A 434 6.61 11.32 -28.96
N GLU A 435 5.88 10.71 -29.90
CA GLU A 435 6.46 9.75 -30.86
C GLU A 435 7.69 10.31 -31.61
N LYS A 436 7.63 11.59 -31.98
CA LYS A 436 8.73 12.29 -32.67
C LYS A 436 10.01 12.41 -31.83
N ALA A 437 9.91 12.34 -30.50
CA ALA A 437 11.04 12.41 -29.58
C ALA A 437 11.57 11.04 -29.14
N ILE A 438 10.87 9.94 -29.44
CA ILE A 438 11.35 8.58 -29.13
C ILE A 438 12.76 8.32 -29.69
N PRO A 439 13.13 8.73 -30.92
CA PRO A 439 14.49 8.55 -31.42
C PRO A 439 15.57 9.21 -30.56
N LEU A 440 15.27 10.34 -29.89
CA LEU A 440 16.21 11.01 -28.98
C LEU A 440 16.43 10.17 -27.72
N VAL A 441 15.36 9.62 -27.15
CA VAL A 441 15.44 8.73 -25.98
C VAL A 441 16.16 7.43 -26.33
N ARG A 442 15.96 6.91 -27.54
CA ARG A 442 16.59 5.67 -28.02
C ARG A 442 18.12 5.76 -28.16
N ILE A 443 18.71 6.96 -28.11
CA ILE A 443 20.17 7.12 -28.17
C ILE A 443 20.82 6.45 -26.95
N ILE A 444 20.30 6.70 -25.73
CA ILE A 444 20.89 6.13 -24.51
C ILE A 444 20.71 4.61 -24.47
N THR A 445 19.65 4.07 -25.06
CA THR A 445 19.38 2.61 -25.06
C THR A 445 20.35 1.82 -25.95
N LYS A 446 21.20 2.51 -26.70
CA LYS A 446 22.25 1.92 -27.54
C LYS A 446 23.66 2.15 -27.00
N ALA A 447 23.81 2.95 -25.95
CA ALA A 447 25.11 3.42 -25.47
C ALA A 447 26.01 2.30 -24.91
N ALA A 448 25.46 1.17 -24.45
CA ALA A 448 26.25 0.03 -23.99
C ALA A 448 26.57 -1.02 -25.06
N ALA A 449 26.12 -0.82 -26.30
CA ALA A 449 26.44 -1.74 -27.41
C ALA A 449 27.74 -1.38 -28.14
N SER A 450 28.50 -0.40 -27.65
CA SER A 450 29.72 0.14 -28.26
C SER A 450 30.91 0.09 -27.32
#